data_AF-A0A067NYC7-F1
#
_entry.id   AF-A0A067NYC7-F1
#
_cell.length_a   1.000
_cell.length_b   1.000
_cell.length_c   1.000
_cell.angle_alpha   90.00
_cell.angle_beta   90.00
_cell.angle_gamma   90.00
#
_symmetry.space_group_name_H-M   'P 1'
#
loop_
_entity.id
_entity.type
_entity.pdbx_description
1 polymer ?
#
loop_
_entity_poly.entity_id
_entity_poly.type
_entity_poly.pdbx_seq_one_letter_code
_entity_poly.pdbx_strand_id
1 'polypeptide(L)'
;KLIQLNDVTGEAEEVSIAIQGIIASCVLPPFELRSSRPNKAKQLAHARQSITITGLGSKSFDNIVQNCRHMYTMFIPEFISKYRDAGNGGAIESPALTASSCFFTPVKQASGFNVVSINPELDPHGILGKVDATKWVHTEDNKVGYYIQTSHADQNRQVDKAPKLNIGDIVEIQASMLSLPSKGTYTVKLILRSIVLLDGHLT
;
A
#
# COMPACT_ATOMS: atom_id res chain seq x y z
N LYS A 1 -6.92 12.47 -4.42
CA LYS A 1 -5.78 11.77 -5.07
C LYS A 1 -5.21 12.78 -6.04
N LEU A 2 -3.90 12.83 -6.26
CA LEU A 2 -3.36 13.65 -7.34
C LEU A 2 -3.78 13.02 -8.67
N ILE A 3 -4.73 13.68 -9.33
CA ILE A 3 -5.34 13.27 -10.59
C ILE A 3 -5.20 14.43 -11.57
N GLN A 4 -4.72 14.13 -12.76
CA GLN A 4 -4.77 14.99 -13.92
C GLN A 4 -5.87 14.47 -14.85
N LEU A 5 -6.70 15.35 -15.41
CA LEU A 5 -7.62 14.96 -16.47
C LEU A 5 -6.87 15.06 -17.80
N ASN A 6 -6.95 14.00 -18.60
CA ASN A 6 -6.43 14.01 -19.96
C ASN A 6 -7.30 14.92 -20.82
N ASP A 7 -6.71 15.96 -21.40
CA ASP A 7 -7.45 16.99 -22.15
C ASP A 7 -8.14 16.46 -23.42
N VAL A 8 -7.71 15.30 -23.93
CA VAL A 8 -8.22 14.70 -25.17
C VAL A 8 -9.25 13.61 -24.89
N THR A 9 -8.98 12.73 -23.92
CA THR A 9 -9.87 11.59 -23.62
C THR A 9 -10.86 11.88 -22.49
N GLY A 10 -10.62 12.91 -21.67
CA GLY A 10 -11.38 13.20 -20.46
C GLY A 10 -11.12 12.19 -19.33
N GLU A 11 -10.18 11.26 -19.52
CA GLU A 11 -9.84 10.24 -18.52
C GLU A 11 -9.00 10.81 -17.38
N ALA A 12 -9.23 10.30 -16.18
CA ALA A 12 -8.48 10.68 -14.99
C ALA A 12 -7.17 9.88 -14.89
N GLU A 13 -6.04 10.54 -15.08
CA GLU A 13 -4.70 10.00 -14.89
C GLU A 13 -4.20 10.26 -13.47
N GLU A 14 -3.80 9.19 -12.77
CA GLU A 14 -3.27 9.26 -11.42
C GLU A 14 -1.75 9.43 -11.43
N VAL A 15 -1.24 10.39 -10.65
CA VAL A 15 0.20 10.51 -10.43
C VAL A 15 0.63 9.57 -9.29
N SER A 16 1.47 8.60 -9.62
CA SER A 16 2.15 7.72 -8.66
C SER A 16 3.65 8.01 -8.59
N ILE A 17 4.23 7.85 -7.41
CA ILE A 17 5.68 7.94 -7.17
C ILE A 17 6.25 6.55 -6.89
N ALA A 18 7.45 6.28 -7.41
CA ALA A 18 8.22 5.09 -7.10
C ALA A 18 9.23 5.41 -5.98
N ILE A 19 9.30 4.55 -4.95
CA ILE A 19 10.17 4.74 -3.80
C ILE A 19 10.85 3.42 -3.47
N GLN A 20 12.17 3.42 -3.46
CA GLN A 20 12.97 2.28 -3.03
C GLN A 20 13.27 2.36 -1.54
N GLY A 21 13.25 1.22 -0.86
CA GLY A 21 13.59 1.14 0.56
C GLY A 21 13.61 -0.30 1.06
N ILE A 22 13.91 -0.43 2.34
CA ILE A 22 13.99 -1.71 3.05
C ILE A 22 12.71 -1.91 3.86
N ILE A 23 12.10 -3.09 3.77
CA ILE A 23 10.88 -3.40 4.54
C ILE A 23 11.17 -3.36 6.03
N ALA A 24 10.50 -2.46 6.74
CA ALA A 24 10.50 -2.39 8.21
C ALA A 24 9.30 -3.14 8.82
N SER A 25 8.15 -3.12 8.14
CA SER A 25 6.99 -3.95 8.48
C SER A 25 6.04 -4.08 7.29
N CYS A 26 5.26 -5.15 7.23
CA CYS A 26 4.25 -5.32 6.19
C CYS A 26 3.05 -6.13 6.70
N VAL A 27 1.89 -5.86 6.12
CA VAL A 27 0.64 -6.60 6.30
C VAL A 27 0.10 -6.84 4.89
N LEU A 28 0.33 -8.03 4.35
CA LEU A 28 0.05 -8.39 2.96
C LEU A 28 -0.70 -9.73 2.90
N PRO A 29 -1.47 -9.99 1.82
CA PRO A 29 -2.04 -11.31 1.55
C PRO A 29 -0.97 -12.38 1.34
N PRO A 30 -1.29 -13.68 1.55
CA PRO A 30 -2.60 -14.18 1.97
C PRO A 30 -2.86 -13.93 3.46
N PHE A 31 -4.06 -13.44 3.80
CA PHE A 31 -4.40 -13.20 5.20
C PHE A 31 -4.77 -14.49 5.91
N GLU A 32 -4.22 -14.71 7.11
CA GLU A 32 -4.61 -15.82 7.95
C GLU A 32 -5.79 -15.45 8.87
N LEU A 33 -6.88 -16.22 8.84
CA LEU A 33 -7.95 -16.06 9.81
C LEU A 33 -7.62 -16.82 11.11
N ARG A 34 -6.95 -16.17 12.08
CA ARG A 34 -6.74 -16.77 13.42
C ARG A 34 -8.04 -16.78 14.24
N SER A 35 -8.86 -17.82 14.06
CA SER A 35 -10.02 -18.33 14.84
C SER A 35 -11.16 -17.41 15.38
N SER A 36 -12.39 -17.93 15.26
CA SER A 36 -13.58 -17.86 16.14
C SER A 36 -14.11 -16.54 16.74
N ARG A 37 -14.26 -15.44 16.00
CA ARG A 37 -15.07 -14.29 16.49
C ARG A 37 -16.09 -13.77 15.46
N PRO A 38 -17.37 -13.57 15.84
CA PRO A 38 -18.45 -13.18 14.94
C PRO A 38 -18.27 -11.78 14.31
N ASN A 39 -17.47 -10.91 14.90
CA ASN A 39 -17.19 -9.56 14.39
C ASN A 39 -16.21 -9.50 13.20
N LYS A 40 -15.66 -10.64 12.74
CA LYS A 40 -14.63 -10.66 11.70
C LYS A 40 -15.10 -10.22 10.32
N ALA A 41 -16.36 -10.45 9.94
CA ALA A 41 -16.87 -10.02 8.63
C ALA A 41 -16.85 -8.48 8.49
N LYS A 42 -17.16 -7.75 9.58
CA LYS A 42 -17.03 -6.29 9.62
C LYS A 42 -15.56 -5.83 9.60
N GLN A 43 -14.66 -6.56 10.26
CA GLN A 43 -13.22 -6.23 10.23
C GLN A 43 -12.61 -6.49 8.85
N LEU A 44 -13.06 -7.54 8.17
CA LEU A 44 -12.61 -7.92 6.83
C LEU A 44 -12.95 -6.85 5.79
N ALA A 45 -14.11 -6.19 5.92
CA ALA A 45 -14.48 -5.05 5.08
C ALA A 45 -13.48 -3.87 5.18
N HIS A 46 -12.70 -3.80 6.26
CA HIS A 46 -11.65 -2.81 6.48
C HIS A 46 -10.24 -3.41 6.31
N ALA A 47 -10.11 -4.60 5.72
CA ALA A 47 -8.82 -5.21 5.44
C ALA A 47 -7.99 -4.31 4.53
N ARG A 48 -6.71 -4.17 4.88
CA ARG A 48 -5.74 -3.35 4.14
C ARG A 48 -4.49 -4.16 3.85
N GLN A 49 -3.92 -3.90 2.69
CA GLN A 49 -2.55 -4.23 2.37
C GLN A 49 -1.70 -3.02 2.73
N SER A 50 -0.64 -3.20 3.50
CA SER A 50 0.26 -2.11 3.85
C SER A 50 1.69 -2.56 3.92
N ILE A 51 2.59 -1.66 3.53
CA ILE A 51 4.03 -1.86 3.62
C ILE A 51 4.66 -0.59 4.18
N THR A 52 5.57 -0.77 5.13
CA THR A 52 6.38 0.29 5.72
C THR A 52 7.82 0.07 5.29
N ILE A 53 8.41 1.06 4.62
CA ILE A 53 9.80 1.04 4.19
C ILE A 53 10.64 2.08 4.92
N THR A 54 11.94 1.82 5.07
CA THR A 54 12.93 2.74 5.62
C THR A 54 14.20 2.76 4.76
N GLY A 55 14.99 3.82 4.88
CA GLY A 55 16.24 3.99 4.14
C GLY A 55 17.51 3.58 4.90
N LEU A 56 17.40 3.17 6.17
CA LEU A 56 18.54 2.85 7.05
C LEU A 56 19.71 3.85 6.98
N GLY A 57 19.41 5.15 6.99
CA GLY A 57 20.41 6.23 6.93
C GLY A 57 20.79 6.68 5.52
N SER A 58 20.12 6.17 4.48
CA SER A 58 20.26 6.67 3.11
C SER A 58 19.76 8.12 2.99
N LYS A 59 20.67 9.02 2.57
CA LYS A 59 20.34 10.43 2.33
C LYS A 59 19.26 10.62 1.27
N SER A 60 19.23 9.78 0.24
CA SER A 60 18.22 9.88 -0.82
C SER A 60 16.84 9.55 -0.27
N PHE A 61 16.73 8.50 0.56
CA PHE A 61 15.50 8.14 1.23
C PHE A 61 15.07 9.22 2.22
N ASP A 62 16.00 9.74 3.03
CA ASP A 62 15.72 10.83 3.96
C ASP A 62 15.15 12.05 3.23
N ASN A 63 15.74 12.42 2.09
CA ASN A 63 15.24 13.50 1.26
C ASN A 63 13.82 13.22 0.74
N ILE A 64 13.51 11.98 0.32
CA ILE A 64 12.14 11.59 -0.08
C ILE A 64 11.17 11.76 1.09
N VAL A 65 11.54 11.30 2.30
CA VAL A 65 10.71 11.47 3.50
C VAL A 65 10.49 12.96 3.80
N GLN A 66 11.54 13.78 3.72
CA GLN A 66 11.42 15.24 3.93
C GLN A 66 10.56 15.91 2.86
N ASN A 67 10.65 15.49 1.60
CA ASN A 67 9.80 16.01 0.53
C ASN A 67 8.34 15.61 0.74
N CYS A 68 8.08 14.36 1.15
CA CYS A 68 6.75 13.92 1.57
C CYS A 68 6.24 14.76 2.76
N ARG A 69 7.10 15.09 3.74
CA ARG A 69 6.76 16.00 4.85
C ARG A 69 6.50 17.43 4.38
N HIS A 70 7.24 17.92 3.39
CA HIS A 70 7.06 19.26 2.88
C HIS A 70 5.75 19.38 2.09
N MET A 71 5.48 18.43 1.19
CA MET A 71 4.17 18.30 0.53
C MET A 71 3.06 18.19 1.57
N TYR A 72 3.30 17.45 2.66
CA TYR A 72 2.38 17.34 3.78
C TYR A 72 2.10 18.67 4.49
N THR A 73 3.10 19.53 4.71
CA THR A 73 2.90 20.86 5.31
C THR A 73 2.04 21.79 4.45
N MET A 74 1.91 21.50 3.14
CA MET A 74 0.95 22.20 2.29
C MET A 74 -0.51 21.77 2.58
N PHE A 75 -0.74 20.68 3.34
CA PHE A 75 -2.06 20.11 3.63
C PHE A 75 -2.42 19.94 5.16
N ILE A 76 -1.47 19.71 6.10
CA ILE A 76 -1.49 19.77 7.62
C ILE A 76 -2.51 18.88 8.43
N PRO A 77 -2.24 18.28 9.67
CA PRO A 77 -1.01 17.99 10.49
C PRO A 77 -0.67 16.52 10.94
N GLU A 78 -1.42 15.43 10.69
CA GLU A 78 -1.07 14.05 11.12
C GLU A 78 -0.93 13.01 9.98
N PHE A 79 0.30 12.58 9.64
CA PHE A 79 0.46 11.46 8.67
C PHE A 79 1.66 10.50 8.85
N ILE A 80 2.65 10.76 9.72
CA ILE A 80 3.81 9.84 9.78
C ILE A 80 3.68 8.87 10.95
N SER A 81 3.53 7.58 10.65
CA SER A 81 3.81 6.52 11.61
C SER A 81 5.31 6.50 11.87
N LYS A 82 5.72 6.82 13.10
CA LYS A 82 7.07 6.59 13.56
C LYS A 82 7.27 5.08 13.70
N TYR A 83 8.19 4.48 12.95
CA TYR A 83 8.62 3.12 13.24
C TYR A 83 9.50 3.17 14.49
N ARG A 84 9.07 2.49 15.55
CA ARG A 84 9.85 2.34 16.79
C ARG A 84 10.31 0.90 16.84
N ASP A 85 11.62 0.70 16.81
CA ASP A 85 12.19 -0.61 17.04
C ASP A 85 11.91 -1.02 18.51
N ALA A 86 11.28 -2.17 18.71
CA ALA A 86 10.93 -2.67 20.05
C ALA A 86 12.09 -3.46 20.70
N GLY A 87 13.30 -3.30 20.16
CA GLY A 87 14.54 -3.86 20.68
C GLY A 87 15.19 -2.95 21.73
N ASN A 88 15.35 -3.51 22.92
CA ASN A 88 16.04 -2.99 24.10
C ASN A 88 17.20 -2.00 23.84
N GLY A 89 17.02 -0.73 24.21
CA GLY A 89 18.11 0.27 24.33
C GLY A 89 17.99 1.51 23.45
N GLY A 90 17.32 2.56 23.93
CA GLY A 90 17.31 3.91 23.34
C GLY A 90 16.59 4.01 21.99
N ALA A 91 15.40 4.61 21.97
CA ALA A 91 14.60 4.74 20.75
C ALA A 91 15.32 5.61 19.68
N ILE A 92 15.96 4.97 18.70
CA ILE A 92 16.43 5.64 17.49
C ILE A 92 15.24 5.66 16.51
N GLU A 93 14.57 6.81 16.41
CA GLU A 93 13.50 7.03 15.44
C GLU A 93 14.09 7.13 14.01
N SER A 94 13.97 6.07 13.22
CA SER A 94 14.43 6.07 11.83
C SER A 94 13.33 6.56 10.87
N PRO A 95 13.64 7.43 9.89
CA PRO A 95 12.68 7.85 8.86
C PRO A 95 12.06 6.64 8.13
N ALA A 96 10.73 6.62 8.05
CA ALA A 96 9.98 5.55 7.40
C ALA A 96 8.75 6.10 6.67
N LEU A 97 8.30 5.38 5.64
CA LEU A 97 7.09 5.67 4.88
C LEU A 97 6.18 4.45 4.86
N THR A 98 4.90 4.68 5.12
CA THR A 98 3.87 3.64 5.09
C THR A 98 2.92 3.91 3.94
N ALA A 99 2.83 2.97 3.00
CA ALA A 99 1.83 2.97 1.95
C ALA A 99 0.80 1.87 2.22
N SER A 100 -0.47 2.14 1.95
CA SER A 100 -1.53 1.14 2.16
C SER A 100 -2.68 1.28 1.18
N SER A 101 -3.31 0.16 0.84
CA SER A 101 -4.53 0.13 0.04
C SER A 101 -5.59 -0.72 0.73
N CYS A 102 -6.85 -0.28 0.68
CA CYS A 102 -7.99 -1.08 1.17
C CYS A 102 -8.33 -2.14 0.14
N PHE A 103 -8.65 -3.35 0.59
CA PHE A 103 -9.16 -4.40 -0.30
C PHE A 103 -10.57 -4.12 -0.79
N PHE A 104 -11.36 -3.34 -0.05
CA PHE A 104 -12.76 -3.10 -0.37
C PHE A 104 -13.11 -1.63 -0.28
N THR A 105 -14.03 -1.24 -1.15
CA THR A 105 -14.68 0.06 -1.17
C THR A 105 -16.18 -0.14 -0.88
N PRO A 106 -16.83 0.72 -0.07
CA PRO A 106 -18.27 0.66 0.09
C PRO A 106 -18.97 0.80 -1.26
N VAL A 107 -20.00 0.00 -1.56
CA VAL A 107 -20.73 0.06 -2.84
C VAL A 107 -21.21 1.47 -3.17
N LYS A 108 -21.64 2.23 -2.16
CA LYS A 108 -22.08 3.63 -2.30
C LYS A 108 -20.97 4.59 -2.77
N GLN A 109 -19.71 4.22 -2.56
CA GLN A 109 -18.51 4.99 -2.93
C GLN A 109 -17.77 4.40 -4.13
N ALA A 110 -18.23 3.26 -4.64
CA ALA A 110 -17.62 2.57 -5.78
C ALA A 110 -18.10 3.11 -7.14
N SER A 111 -18.97 4.13 -7.15
CA SER A 111 -19.45 4.76 -8.39
C SER A 111 -18.27 5.30 -9.20
N GLY A 112 -18.19 4.91 -10.47
CA GLY A 112 -17.11 5.31 -11.37
C GLY A 112 -15.88 4.40 -11.35
N PHE A 113 -15.86 3.34 -10.54
CA PHE A 113 -14.81 2.32 -10.58
C PHE A 113 -15.35 0.99 -11.11
N ASN A 114 -14.52 0.28 -11.87
CA ASN A 114 -14.85 -1.08 -12.29
C ASN A 114 -14.69 -2.04 -11.11
N VAL A 115 -15.72 -2.86 -10.88
CA VAL A 115 -15.64 -3.99 -9.94
C VAL A 115 -14.82 -5.09 -10.58
N VAL A 116 -13.81 -5.59 -9.87
CA VAL A 116 -12.89 -6.62 -10.35
C VAL A 116 -12.81 -7.78 -9.36
N SER A 117 -12.58 -8.99 -9.87
CA SER A 117 -12.39 -10.16 -9.02
C SER A 117 -11.08 -10.08 -8.25
N ILE A 118 -11.10 -10.52 -6.99
CA ILE A 118 -9.87 -10.70 -6.21
C ILE A 118 -9.11 -11.87 -6.82
N ASN A 119 -7.81 -11.69 -7.03
CA ASN A 119 -6.94 -12.75 -7.50
C ASN A 119 -6.96 -13.93 -6.51
N PRO A 120 -7.33 -15.15 -6.94
CA PRO A 120 -7.39 -16.33 -6.07
C PRO A 120 -6.07 -16.63 -5.33
N GLU A 121 -4.92 -16.31 -5.92
CA GLU A 121 -3.60 -16.49 -5.29
C GLU A 121 -3.37 -15.55 -4.11
N LEU A 122 -4.09 -14.42 -4.04
CA LEU A 122 -4.07 -13.49 -2.90
C LEU A 122 -5.07 -13.88 -1.82
N ASP A 123 -6.05 -14.74 -2.13
CA ASP A 123 -7.07 -15.25 -1.20
C ASP A 123 -7.23 -16.78 -1.28
N PRO A 124 -6.15 -17.57 -1.09
CA PRO A 124 -6.17 -19.02 -1.28
C PRO A 124 -7.14 -19.75 -0.33
N HIS A 125 -7.60 -19.07 0.72
CA HIS A 125 -8.53 -19.62 1.71
C HIS A 125 -9.95 -19.04 1.60
N GLY A 126 -10.23 -18.24 0.56
CA GLY A 126 -11.54 -17.60 0.36
C GLY A 126 -11.95 -16.72 1.55
N ILE A 127 -10.99 -16.13 2.25
CA ILE A 127 -11.21 -15.31 3.43
C ILE A 127 -11.80 -13.97 3.01
N LEU A 128 -11.19 -13.30 2.03
CA LEU A 128 -11.65 -12.01 1.50
C LEU A 128 -13.02 -12.17 0.81
N GLY A 129 -13.27 -13.32 0.19
CA GLY A 129 -14.58 -13.66 -0.38
C GLY A 129 -15.76 -13.71 0.60
N LYS A 130 -15.50 -13.71 1.92
CA LYS A 130 -16.56 -13.71 2.96
C LYS A 130 -17.15 -12.33 3.24
N VAL A 131 -16.65 -11.27 2.60
CA VAL A 131 -17.21 -9.93 2.78
C VAL A 131 -18.64 -9.86 2.22
N ASP A 132 -19.49 -9.04 2.84
CA ASP A 132 -20.84 -8.77 2.33
C ASP A 132 -20.78 -7.95 1.03
N ALA A 133 -20.85 -8.64 -0.11
CA ALA A 133 -20.78 -8.07 -1.45
C ALA A 133 -21.88 -7.04 -1.75
N THR A 134 -22.98 -7.04 -0.98
CA THR A 134 -24.04 -6.01 -1.12
C THR A 134 -23.63 -4.66 -0.55
N LYS A 135 -22.60 -4.63 0.32
CA LYS A 135 -22.12 -3.43 1.00
C LYS A 135 -20.70 -3.04 0.58
N TRP A 136 -19.88 -4.00 0.19
CA TRP A 136 -18.45 -3.83 -0.05
C TRP A 136 -18.04 -4.55 -1.33
N VAL A 137 -17.29 -3.86 -2.19
CA VAL A 137 -16.81 -4.40 -3.46
C VAL A 137 -15.32 -4.20 -3.61
N HIS A 138 -14.65 -5.13 -4.29
CA HIS A 138 -13.27 -4.96 -4.74
C HIS A 138 -13.30 -4.29 -6.11
N THR A 139 -12.57 -3.18 -6.25
CA THR A 139 -12.53 -2.36 -7.46
C THR A 139 -11.12 -2.28 -8.01
N GLU A 140 -10.96 -1.82 -9.24
CA GLU A 140 -9.64 -1.61 -9.84
C GLU A 140 -8.74 -0.67 -8.99
N ASP A 141 -9.32 0.30 -8.27
CA ASP A 141 -8.59 1.20 -7.37
C ASP A 141 -8.07 0.48 -6.10
N ASN A 142 -8.63 -0.67 -5.75
CA ASN A 142 -8.19 -1.50 -4.62
C ASN A 142 -7.06 -2.46 -5.00
N LYS A 143 -6.77 -2.63 -6.30
CA LYS A 143 -5.77 -3.59 -6.78
C LYS A 143 -4.37 -3.09 -6.43
N VAL A 144 -3.55 -4.00 -5.92
CA VAL A 144 -2.10 -3.81 -5.73
C VAL A 144 -1.38 -4.80 -6.64
N GLY A 145 -0.47 -4.30 -7.47
CA GLY A 145 0.39 -5.12 -8.31
C GLY A 145 1.58 -5.68 -7.53
N TYR A 146 1.94 -6.92 -7.81
CA TYR A 146 3.10 -7.58 -7.22
C TYR A 146 4.07 -7.98 -8.32
N TYR A 147 5.34 -7.65 -8.16
CA TYR A 147 6.38 -7.86 -9.16
C TYR A 147 7.67 -8.35 -8.50
N ILE A 148 8.48 -9.06 -9.27
CA ILE A 148 9.86 -9.43 -8.91
C ILE A 148 10.77 -8.93 -10.02
N GLN A 149 11.82 -8.21 -9.65
CA GLN A 149 12.90 -7.86 -10.56
C GLN A 149 13.99 -8.94 -10.48
N THR A 150 14.25 -9.61 -11.61
CA THR A 150 15.33 -10.60 -11.73
C THR A 150 16.52 -9.96 -12.42
N SER A 151 17.71 -10.04 -11.84
CA SER A 151 18.89 -9.25 -12.24
C SER A 151 19.49 -9.60 -13.62
N HIS A 152 18.84 -10.47 -14.39
CA HIS A 152 19.19 -10.80 -15.76
C HIS A 152 18.35 -10.09 -16.84
N ALA A 153 17.32 -9.32 -16.44
CA ALA A 153 16.56 -8.49 -17.37
C ALA A 153 16.24 -7.16 -16.68
N ASP A 154 16.42 -6.04 -17.38
CA ASP A 154 15.88 -4.71 -17.01
C ASP A 154 14.33 -4.68 -17.04
N GLN A 155 13.67 -5.82 -16.81
CA GLN A 155 12.22 -5.99 -16.91
C GLN A 155 11.67 -6.61 -15.64
N ASN A 156 10.74 -5.89 -15.02
CA ASN A 156 9.98 -6.37 -13.88
C ASN A 156 9.00 -7.45 -14.35
N ARG A 157 9.07 -8.63 -13.74
CA ARG A 157 8.09 -9.69 -13.99
C ARG A 157 6.93 -9.55 -13.02
N GLN A 158 5.73 -9.35 -13.55
CA GLN A 158 4.51 -9.43 -12.74
C GLN A 158 4.32 -10.85 -12.24
N VAL A 159 3.98 -10.98 -10.96
CA VAL A 159 3.67 -12.25 -10.32
C VAL A 159 2.21 -12.24 -9.85
N ASP A 160 1.50 -13.33 -10.13
CA ASP A 160 0.09 -13.47 -9.72
C ASP A 160 -0.02 -13.71 -8.21
N LYS A 161 1.03 -14.27 -7.60
CA LYS A 161 1.12 -14.46 -6.16
C LYS A 161 1.93 -13.32 -5.53
N ALA A 162 1.46 -12.80 -4.40
CA ALA A 162 2.29 -11.91 -3.59
C ALA A 162 3.62 -12.61 -3.26
N PRO A 163 4.79 -12.03 -3.62
CA PRO A 163 6.07 -12.62 -3.29
C PRO A 163 6.19 -12.77 -1.77
N LYS A 164 6.99 -13.74 -1.34
CA LYS A 164 7.31 -13.90 0.08
C LYS A 164 8.21 -12.73 0.51
N LEU A 165 7.59 -11.65 0.94
CA LEU A 165 8.26 -10.45 1.44
C LEU A 165 8.53 -10.58 2.93
N ASN A 166 9.77 -10.31 3.32
CA ASN A 166 10.25 -10.35 4.70
C ASN A 166 10.74 -8.96 5.12
N ILE A 167 10.75 -8.75 6.44
CA ILE A 167 11.44 -7.59 7.02
C ILE A 167 12.92 -7.68 6.63
N GLY A 168 13.47 -6.59 6.08
CA GLY A 168 14.83 -6.53 5.57
C GLY A 168 14.94 -6.65 4.04
N ASP A 169 13.90 -7.11 3.34
CA ASP A 169 13.92 -7.15 1.87
C ASP A 169 13.99 -5.75 1.28
N ILE A 170 14.72 -5.61 0.17
CA ILE A 170 14.79 -4.36 -0.60
C ILE A 170 13.65 -4.37 -1.62
N VAL A 171 12.83 -3.33 -1.59
CA VAL A 171 11.69 -3.20 -2.48
C VAL A 171 11.64 -1.84 -3.13
N GLU A 172 11.01 -1.78 -4.30
CA GLU A 172 10.43 -0.56 -4.84
C GLU A 172 8.92 -0.61 -4.64
N ILE A 173 8.34 0.42 -4.04
CA ILE A 173 6.89 0.59 -3.99
C ILE A 173 6.48 1.68 -4.96
N GLN A 174 5.37 1.47 -5.66
CA GLN A 174 4.65 2.57 -6.28
C GLN A 174 3.50 2.97 -5.36
N ALA A 175 3.42 4.25 -5.06
CA ALA A 175 2.38 4.80 -4.22
C ALA A 175 1.85 6.12 -4.76
N SER A 176 0.58 6.38 -4.52
CA SER A 176 -0.06 7.63 -4.94
C SER A 176 -0.46 8.45 -3.74
N MET A 177 -0.35 9.77 -3.86
CA MET A 177 -0.69 10.67 -2.78
C MET A 177 -2.18 11.03 -2.82
N LEU A 178 -2.88 10.81 -1.70
CA LEU A 178 -4.29 11.09 -1.52
C LEU A 178 -4.50 12.00 -0.32
N SER A 179 -4.91 13.25 -0.53
CA SER A 179 -5.44 14.12 0.52
C SER A 179 -6.92 13.83 0.75
N LEU A 180 -7.30 13.58 2.00
CA LEU A 180 -8.68 13.34 2.44
C LEU A 180 -9.10 14.42 3.46
N PRO A 181 -10.26 15.06 3.29
CA PRO A 181 -10.78 15.96 4.33
C PRO A 181 -11.20 15.17 5.58
N SER A 182 -10.87 15.68 6.75
CA SER A 182 -11.23 15.12 8.05
C SER A 182 -11.52 16.23 9.05
N LYS A 183 -12.79 16.45 9.40
CA LYS A 183 -13.25 17.38 10.46
C LYS A 183 -12.43 18.68 10.60
N GLY A 184 -12.24 19.41 9.51
CA GLY A 184 -11.52 20.70 9.50
C GLY A 184 -10.01 20.63 9.22
N THR A 185 -9.45 19.43 9.05
CA THR A 185 -8.07 19.19 8.61
C THR A 185 -8.04 18.33 7.34
N TYR A 186 -6.87 18.16 6.74
CA TYR A 186 -6.65 17.21 5.66
C TYR A 186 -5.65 16.15 6.10
N THR A 187 -5.98 14.89 5.85
CA THR A 187 -5.03 13.79 6.03
C THR A 187 -4.53 13.37 4.67
N VAL A 188 -3.24 13.55 4.42
CA VAL A 188 -2.57 12.94 3.27
C VAL A 188 -2.38 11.46 3.55
N LYS A 189 -2.48 10.60 2.53
CA LYS A 189 -2.19 9.16 2.59
C LYS A 189 -1.40 8.74 1.37
N LEU A 190 -0.51 7.77 1.55
CA LEU A 190 0.11 7.04 0.45
C LEU A 190 -0.73 5.79 0.17
N ILE A 191 -1.34 5.76 -1.01
CA ILE A 191 -2.12 4.64 -1.50
C ILE A 191 -1.17 3.70 -2.23
N LEU A 192 -1.04 2.47 -1.73
CA LEU A 192 -0.17 1.46 -2.32
C LEU A 192 -0.73 1.01 -3.68
N ARG A 193 0.08 1.08 -4.73
CA ARG A 193 -0.26 0.67 -6.10
C ARG A 193 0.47 -0.57 -6.54
N SER A 194 1.74 -0.68 -6.20
CA SER A 194 2.51 -1.89 -6.47
C SER A 194 3.67 -2.06 -5.52
N ILE A 195 4.14 -3.31 -5.41
CA ILE A 195 5.37 -3.69 -4.73
C ILE A 195 6.21 -4.49 -5.71
N VAL A 196 7.47 -4.09 -5.88
CA VAL A 196 8.48 -4.81 -6.63
C VAL A 196 9.54 -5.30 -5.64
N LEU A 197 9.73 -6.61 -5.55
CA LEU A 197 10.88 -7.18 -4.85
C LEU A 197 12.13 -6.99 -5.71
N LEU A 198 13.10 -6.23 -5.20
CA LEU A 198 14.38 -6.01 -5.88
C LEU A 198 15.34 -7.14 -5.52
N ASP A 199 16.06 -7.65 -6.52
CA ASP A 199 17.06 -8.71 -6.35
C ASP A 199 16.52 -10.01 -5.73
N GLY A 200 15.34 -10.44 -6.19
CA GLY A 200 14.63 -11.63 -5.69
C GLY A 200 15.25 -12.98 -6.07
N HIS A 201 16.56 -13.06 -6.32
CA HIS A 201 17.24 -14.27 -6.80
C HIS A 201 17.14 -15.50 -5.87
N LEU A 202 16.80 -15.28 -4.60
CA LEU A 202 16.73 -16.31 -3.56
C LEU A 202 15.30 -16.65 -3.09
N THR A 203 14.27 -16.10 -3.74
CA THR A 203 12.84 -16.29 -3.41
C THR A 203 12.12 -17.21 -4.37
#